data_AF-A0A920VSW9-F1
#
_entry.id   AF-A0A920VSW9-F1
#
_cell.length_a   1.000
_cell.length_b   1.000
_cell.length_c   1.000
_cell.angle_alpha   90.00
_cell.angle_beta   90.00
_cell.angle_gamma   90.00
#
_symmetry.space_group_name_H-M   'P 1'
#
loop_
_entity.id
_entity.type
_entity.pdbx_description
1 polymer ?
#
loop_
_entity_poly.entity_id
_entity_poly.type
_entity_poly.pdbx_seq_one_letter_code
_entity_poly.pdbx_strand_id
1 'polypeptide(L)'
;MGFWFCFGTFLLVILLGKLIGVTKRQSYLLASGTAICGGTAMASVAPVIKAKPEELLPALSIIFILNGLAVIIFPLLGAWFGLTEEQFGSWVALAIHDTASVIGAASVLGERSVEVAATLKLGRTLWIVPLVLFSAWYFREKRNGLGLPLFIVFFLLAVALNSLLNPPEEINLVLKNINKICLLTGLFCIGTQIDKSAIQEITVKPLTLAVLIWVIVIPTSLWVIY
;
A
#
# COMPACT_ATOMS: atom_id res chain seq x y z
N MET A 1 7.10 -14.42 4.15
CA MET A 1 6.16 -13.78 5.08
C MET A 1 5.05 -12.97 4.38
N GLY A 2 5.39 -12.14 3.38
CA GLY A 2 4.43 -11.22 2.75
C GLY A 2 3.16 -11.86 2.14
N PHE A 3 3.26 -13.04 1.52
CA PHE A 3 2.09 -13.69 0.88
C PHE A 3 0.96 -13.99 1.87
N TRP A 4 1.27 -14.74 2.93
CA TRP A 4 0.30 -15.13 3.95
C TRP A 4 -0.30 -13.93 4.66
N PHE A 5 0.50 -12.89 4.88
CA PHE A 5 0.04 -11.64 5.48
C PHE A 5 -0.95 -10.90 4.56
N CYS A 6 -0.63 -10.76 3.27
CA CYS A 6 -1.53 -10.16 2.29
C CYS A 6 -2.84 -10.95 2.18
N PHE A 7 -2.75 -12.28 2.05
CA PHE A 7 -3.93 -13.13 1.92
C PHE A 7 -4.82 -13.10 3.17
N GLY A 8 -4.21 -13.22 4.36
CA GLY A 8 -4.91 -13.14 5.63
C GLY A 8 -5.59 -11.78 5.84
N THR A 9 -4.89 -10.69 5.56
CA THR A 9 -5.45 -9.33 5.64
C THR A 9 -6.60 -9.15 4.64
N PHE A 10 -6.44 -9.64 3.41
CA PHE A 10 -7.47 -9.55 2.38
C PHE A 10 -8.75 -10.28 2.84
N LEU A 11 -8.63 -11.53 3.29
CA LEU A 11 -9.76 -12.30 3.79
C LEU A 11 -10.42 -11.62 5.00
N LEU A 12 -9.62 -11.11 5.94
CA LEU A 12 -10.11 -10.44 7.12
C LEU A 12 -10.96 -9.21 6.75
N VAL A 13 -10.50 -8.39 5.80
CA VAL A 13 -11.27 -7.22 5.32
C VAL A 13 -12.59 -7.66 4.68
N ILE A 14 -12.59 -8.72 3.86
CA ILE A 14 -13.82 -9.24 3.23
C ILE A 14 -14.80 -9.75 4.29
N LEU A 15 -14.31 -10.49 5.29
CA LEU A 15 -15.14 -11.04 6.37
C LEU A 15 -15.75 -9.93 7.23
N LEU A 16 -14.92 -9.02 7.75
CA LEU A 16 -15.40 -7.90 8.56
C LEU A 16 -16.29 -6.94 7.75
N GLY A 17 -15.98 -6.71 6.48
CA GLY A 17 -16.80 -5.87 5.60
C GLY A 17 -18.22 -6.43 5.44
N LYS A 18 -18.34 -7.76 5.30
CA LYS A 18 -19.65 -8.43 5.26
C LYS A 18 -20.40 -8.29 6.58
N LEU A 19 -19.71 -8.40 7.73
CA LEU A 19 -20.33 -8.26 9.06
C LEU A 19 -20.81 -6.83 9.35
N ILE A 20 -20.04 -5.82 8.94
CA ILE A 20 -20.37 -4.39 9.11
C ILE A 20 -21.44 -3.93 8.08
N GLY A 21 -21.67 -4.73 7.04
CA GLY A 21 -22.62 -4.44 5.97
C GLY A 21 -22.11 -3.41 4.97
N VAL A 22 -20.80 -3.43 4.68
CA VAL A 22 -20.18 -2.71 3.57
C VAL A 22 -20.47 -3.48 2.27
N THR A 23 -20.66 -2.77 1.15
CA THR A 23 -20.97 -3.43 -0.12
C THR A 23 -19.84 -4.37 -0.55
N LYS A 24 -20.17 -5.39 -1.34
CA LYS A 24 -19.19 -6.38 -1.79
C LYS A 24 -18.02 -5.76 -2.54
N ARG A 25 -18.30 -4.82 -3.45
CA ARG A 25 -17.27 -4.13 -4.26
C ARG A 25 -16.43 -3.18 -3.40
N GLN A 26 -17.06 -2.38 -2.55
CA GLN A 26 -16.31 -1.46 -1.67
C GLN A 26 -15.44 -2.21 -0.65
N SER A 27 -15.94 -3.34 -0.11
CA SER A 27 -15.12 -4.24 0.73
C SER A 27 -13.96 -4.84 -0.06
N TYR A 28 -14.19 -5.23 -1.33
CA TYR A 28 -13.13 -5.76 -2.20
C TYR A 28 -12.06 -4.72 -2.53
N LEU A 29 -12.46 -3.47 -2.75
CA LEU A 29 -11.54 -2.34 -2.95
C LEU A 29 -10.69 -2.11 -1.71
N LEU A 30 -11.31 -1.96 -0.53
CA LEU A 30 -10.58 -1.81 0.74
C LEU A 30 -9.67 -3.02 1.00
N ALA A 31 -10.13 -4.25 0.75
CA ALA A 31 -9.31 -5.44 0.92
C ALA A 31 -8.08 -5.41 0.00
N SER A 32 -8.27 -5.05 -1.27
CA SER A 32 -7.19 -4.94 -2.25
C SER A 32 -6.18 -3.87 -1.87
N GLY A 33 -6.66 -2.70 -1.43
CA GLY A 33 -5.82 -1.59 -1.02
C GLY A 33 -5.04 -1.90 0.25
N THR A 34 -5.73 -2.31 1.32
CA THR A 34 -5.12 -2.57 2.62
C THR A 34 -4.12 -3.73 2.58
N ALA A 35 -4.42 -4.79 1.82
CA ALA A 35 -3.57 -5.97 1.76
C ALA A 35 -2.33 -5.84 0.87
N ILE A 36 -2.26 -4.90 -0.08
CA ILE A 36 -1.19 -4.86 -1.08
C ILE A 36 -0.42 -3.53 -1.04
N CYS A 37 -0.89 -2.51 -1.77
CA CYS A 37 -0.18 -1.25 -1.97
C CYS A 37 -1.10 -0.02 -1.96
N GLY A 38 -2.25 -0.12 -1.30
CA GLY A 38 -3.18 0.99 -1.14
C GLY A 38 -3.86 1.38 -2.46
N GLY A 39 -3.73 2.65 -2.84
CA GLY A 39 -4.42 3.24 -3.99
C GLY A 39 -4.16 2.53 -5.32
N THR A 40 -2.92 2.12 -5.59
CA THR A 40 -2.56 1.48 -6.85
C THR A 40 -3.24 0.13 -7.04
N ALA A 41 -3.40 -0.65 -5.97
CA ALA A 41 -4.15 -1.91 -6.03
C ALA A 41 -5.64 -1.66 -6.29
N MET A 42 -6.25 -0.71 -5.58
CA MET A 42 -7.65 -0.31 -5.79
C MET A 42 -7.91 0.16 -7.23
N ALA A 43 -7.07 1.06 -7.74
CA ALA A 43 -7.18 1.56 -9.11
C ALA A 43 -6.99 0.45 -10.16
N SER A 44 -6.16 -0.57 -9.87
CA SER A 44 -5.92 -1.69 -10.79
C SER A 44 -7.10 -2.68 -10.84
N VAL A 45 -7.77 -2.92 -9.71
CA VAL A 45 -8.91 -3.86 -9.66
C VAL A 45 -10.25 -3.19 -9.98
N ALA A 46 -10.40 -1.88 -9.73
CA ALA A 46 -11.62 -1.13 -9.98
C ALA A 46 -12.22 -1.34 -11.38
N PRO A 47 -11.47 -1.19 -12.50
CA PRO A 47 -12.03 -1.42 -13.83
C PRO A 47 -12.41 -2.88 -14.07
N VAL A 48 -11.71 -3.82 -13.42
CA VAL A 48 -11.97 -5.27 -13.58
C VAL A 48 -13.25 -5.70 -12.90
N ILE A 49 -13.55 -5.14 -11.72
CA ILE A 49 -14.78 -5.44 -10.97
C ILE A 49 -15.94 -4.49 -11.34
N LYS A 50 -15.70 -3.58 -12.30
CA LYS A 50 -16.59 -2.49 -12.71
C LYS A 50 -17.08 -1.66 -11.51
N ALA A 51 -16.14 -1.29 -10.62
CA ALA A 51 -16.44 -0.42 -9.50
C ALA A 51 -16.82 0.98 -9.99
N LYS A 52 -17.84 1.56 -9.38
CA LYS A 52 -18.23 2.95 -9.67
C LYS A 52 -17.28 3.94 -8.97
N PRO A 53 -17.13 5.17 -9.47
CA PRO A 53 -16.39 6.23 -8.77
C PRO A 53 -16.88 6.43 -7.32
N GLU A 54 -18.21 6.36 -7.11
CA GLU A 54 -18.87 6.41 -5.80
C GLU A 54 -18.42 5.32 -4.81
N GLU A 55 -17.84 4.22 -5.29
CA GLU A 55 -17.30 3.13 -4.46
C GLU A 55 -15.78 3.28 -4.28
N LEU A 56 -15.07 3.72 -5.33
CA LEU A 56 -13.61 3.85 -5.38
C LEU A 56 -13.10 5.08 -4.64
N LEU A 57 -13.68 6.25 -4.90
CA LEU A 57 -13.19 7.51 -4.34
C LEU A 57 -13.24 7.52 -2.81
N PRO A 58 -14.35 7.11 -2.14
CA PRO A 58 -14.36 7.06 -0.68
C PRO A 58 -13.33 6.08 -0.10
N ALA A 59 -13.11 4.93 -0.76
CA ALA A 59 -12.13 3.94 -0.31
C ALA A 59 -10.68 4.47 -0.43
N LEU A 60 -10.37 5.20 -1.51
CA LEU A 60 -9.10 5.89 -1.67
C LEU A 60 -8.92 6.96 -0.60
N SER A 61 -9.92 7.81 -0.38
CA SER A 61 -9.88 8.89 0.62
C SER A 61 -9.62 8.35 2.03
N ILE A 62 -10.32 7.29 2.44
CA ILE A 62 -10.10 6.66 3.75
C ILE A 62 -8.65 6.23 3.90
N ILE A 63 -8.11 5.51 2.90
CA ILE A 63 -6.74 4.98 2.96
C ILE A 63 -5.71 6.12 2.96
N PHE A 64 -5.89 7.18 2.18
CA PHE A 64 -4.99 8.32 2.18
C PHE A 64 -4.99 9.08 3.51
N ILE A 65 -6.15 9.25 4.15
CA ILE A 65 -6.24 9.85 5.49
C ILE A 65 -5.50 8.98 6.51
N LEU A 66 -5.73 7.66 6.51
CA LEU A 66 -5.04 6.74 7.42
C LEU A 66 -3.52 6.76 7.17
N ASN A 67 -3.08 6.80 5.91
CA ASN A 67 -1.67 6.88 5.57
C ASN A 67 -1.04 8.21 6.01
N GLY A 68 -1.74 9.33 5.87
CA GLY A 68 -1.30 10.63 6.39
C GLY A 68 -1.09 10.61 7.89
N LEU A 69 -2.01 10.00 8.65
CA LEU A 69 -1.84 9.76 10.09
C LEU A 69 -0.67 8.82 10.37
N ALA A 70 -0.49 7.79 9.55
CA ALA A 70 0.56 6.79 9.72
C ALA A 70 1.97 7.39 9.65
N VAL A 71 2.20 8.31 8.69
CA VAL A 71 3.50 8.97 8.50
C VAL A 71 3.96 9.69 9.77
N ILE A 72 3.02 10.21 10.56
CA ILE A 72 3.31 10.92 11.80
C ILE A 72 3.40 9.95 12.99
N ILE A 73 2.44 9.04 13.11
CA ILE A 73 2.29 8.18 14.29
C ILE A 73 3.38 7.10 14.36
N PHE A 74 3.71 6.46 13.24
CA PHE A 74 4.62 5.32 13.25
C PHE A 74 6.04 5.67 13.70
N PRO A 75 6.69 6.75 13.22
CA PRO A 75 8.02 7.13 13.71
C PRO A 75 8.05 7.37 15.23
N LEU A 76 7.00 8.00 15.78
CA LEU A 76 6.87 8.22 17.23
C LEU A 76 6.78 6.90 17.99
N LEU A 77 5.95 5.97 17.52
CA LEU A 77 5.82 4.65 18.13
C LEU A 77 7.09 3.80 17.96
N GLY A 78 7.74 3.86 16.80
CA GLY A 78 8.98 3.13 16.52
C GLY A 78 10.11 3.56 17.47
N ALA A 79 10.25 4.87 17.69
CA ALA A 79 11.18 5.41 18.67
C ALA A 79 10.80 5.00 20.10
N TRP A 80 9.51 5.03 20.45
CA TRP A 80 9.04 4.62 21.78
C TRP A 80 9.29 3.13 22.08
N PHE A 81 9.12 2.25 21.09
CA PHE A 81 9.42 0.83 21.20
C PHE A 81 10.91 0.50 21.06
N GLY A 82 11.76 1.47 20.70
CA GLY A 82 13.20 1.27 20.52
C GLY A 82 13.54 0.31 19.37
N LEU A 83 12.75 0.30 18.30
CA LEU A 83 12.95 -0.60 17.16
C LEU A 83 14.25 -0.27 16.41
N THR A 84 14.95 -1.30 15.93
CA THR A 84 16.06 -1.12 14.98
C THR A 84 15.55 -0.63 13.63
N GLU A 85 16.43 -0.07 12.80
CA GLU A 85 16.05 0.37 11.45
C GLU A 85 15.43 -0.76 10.60
N GLU A 86 15.97 -1.99 10.69
CA GLU A 86 15.43 -3.13 9.93
C GLU A 86 14.06 -3.58 10.45
N GLN A 87 13.87 -3.59 11.77
CA GLN A 87 12.58 -3.89 12.40
C GLN A 87 11.54 -2.84 12.01
N PHE A 88 11.86 -1.56 12.18
CA PHE A 88 10.95 -0.48 11.86
C PHE A 88 10.57 -0.47 10.39
N GLY A 89 11.57 -0.59 9.48
CA GLY A 89 11.33 -0.69 8.04
C GLY A 89 10.41 -1.85 7.67
N SER A 90 10.60 -3.00 8.31
CA SER A 90 9.72 -4.17 8.14
C SER A 90 8.30 -3.92 8.65
N TRP A 91 8.17 -3.30 9.82
CA TRP A 91 6.88 -3.03 10.45
C TRP A 91 6.06 -2.03 9.64
N VAL A 92 6.64 -0.88 9.27
CA VAL A 92 5.92 0.14 8.48
C VAL A 92 5.52 -0.42 7.11
N ALA A 93 6.37 -1.24 6.47
CA ALA A 93 6.04 -1.87 5.19
C ALA A 93 4.88 -2.86 5.27
N LEU A 94 4.65 -3.48 6.43
CA LEU A 94 3.52 -4.36 6.68
C LEU A 94 2.25 -3.58 7.03
N ALA A 95 2.37 -2.59 7.91
CA ALA A 95 1.24 -1.92 8.56
C ALA A 95 0.65 -0.72 7.80
N ILE A 96 1.47 0.04 7.08
CA ILE A 96 1.05 1.21 6.30
C ILE A 96 0.62 0.75 4.89
N HIS A 97 -0.39 1.37 4.29
CA HIS A 97 -1.03 0.82 3.10
C HIS A 97 -0.30 1.14 1.79
N ASP A 98 0.14 2.38 1.58
CA ASP A 98 0.82 2.79 0.34
C ASP A 98 2.34 2.85 0.47
N THR A 99 3.05 2.96 -0.66
CA THR A 99 4.52 2.98 -0.68
C THR A 99 5.09 4.34 -0.26
N ALA A 100 4.48 5.46 -0.69
CA ALA A 100 5.06 6.77 -0.43
C ALA A 100 5.03 7.13 1.07
N SER A 101 3.94 6.83 1.77
CA SER A 101 3.82 7.00 3.22
C SER A 101 4.70 6.03 4.00
N VAL A 102 4.85 4.79 3.52
CA VAL A 102 5.81 3.83 4.09
C VAL A 102 7.22 4.42 4.07
N ILE A 103 7.64 4.92 2.91
CA ILE A 103 8.98 5.48 2.73
C ILE A 103 9.13 6.80 3.48
N GLY A 104 8.08 7.63 3.49
CA GLY A 104 8.03 8.85 4.29
C GLY A 104 8.27 8.56 5.78
N ALA A 105 7.54 7.60 6.35
CA ALA A 105 7.74 7.18 7.74
C ALA A 105 9.13 6.56 7.97
N ALA A 106 9.55 5.63 7.10
CA ALA A 106 10.82 4.93 7.20
C ALA A 106 12.03 5.88 7.18
N SER A 107 11.95 6.95 6.37
CA SER A 107 13.03 7.92 6.21
C SER A 107 13.33 8.76 7.46
N VAL A 108 12.39 8.81 8.41
CA VAL A 108 12.62 9.45 9.71
C VAL A 108 13.59 8.65 10.57
N LEU A 109 13.61 7.32 10.44
CA LEU A 109 14.48 6.46 11.25
C LEU A 109 15.89 6.29 10.65
N GLY A 110 15.99 6.15 9.33
CA GLY A 110 17.28 6.01 8.66
C GLY A 110 17.21 5.39 7.27
N GLU A 111 18.33 5.40 6.55
CA GLU A 111 18.40 4.88 5.18
C GLU A 111 18.18 3.37 5.12
N ARG A 112 18.65 2.61 6.11
CA ARG A 112 18.49 1.15 6.12
C ARG A 112 17.01 0.78 6.27
N SER A 113 16.28 1.51 7.10
CA SER A 113 14.82 1.39 7.25
C SER A 113 14.10 1.61 5.92
N VAL A 114 14.49 2.65 5.16
CA VAL A 114 13.92 2.94 3.83
C VAL A 114 14.15 1.80 2.85
N GLU A 115 15.38 1.27 2.79
CA GLU A 115 15.72 0.16 1.90
C GLU A 115 14.89 -1.09 2.21
N VAL A 116 14.85 -1.51 3.48
CA VAL A 116 14.06 -2.67 3.92
C VAL A 116 12.58 -2.47 3.61
N ALA A 117 12.05 -1.29 3.93
CA ALA A 117 10.65 -0.97 3.71
C ALA A 117 10.29 -0.98 2.22
N ALA A 118 11.11 -0.36 1.37
CA ALA A 118 10.95 -0.32 -0.08
C ALA A 118 10.92 -1.73 -0.67
N THR A 119 11.90 -2.56 -0.32
CA THR A 119 12.01 -3.93 -0.84
C THR A 119 10.79 -4.76 -0.48
N LEU A 120 10.36 -4.74 0.78
CA LEU A 120 9.18 -5.50 1.22
C LEU A 120 7.90 -4.99 0.54
N LYS A 121 7.75 -3.67 0.40
CA LYS A 121 6.55 -3.08 -0.20
C LYS A 121 6.46 -3.34 -1.71
N LEU A 122 7.58 -3.25 -2.42
CA LEU A 122 7.66 -3.58 -3.84
C LEU A 122 7.40 -5.08 -4.07
N GLY A 123 7.94 -5.96 -3.22
CA GLY A 123 7.64 -7.38 -3.26
C GLY A 123 6.15 -7.69 -3.09
N ARG A 124 5.46 -6.98 -2.18
CA ARG A 124 3.99 -7.10 -2.02
C ARG A 124 3.26 -6.58 -3.24
N THR A 125 3.74 -5.52 -3.84
CA THR A 125 3.11 -4.86 -4.99
C THR A 125 3.03 -5.78 -6.23
N LEU A 126 3.94 -6.76 -6.35
CA LEU A 126 3.84 -7.81 -7.38
C LEU A 126 2.53 -8.62 -7.29
N TRP A 127 1.88 -8.68 -6.12
CA TRP A 127 0.60 -9.37 -5.92
C TRP A 127 -0.59 -8.70 -6.62
N ILE A 128 -0.44 -7.50 -7.16
CA ILE A 128 -1.49 -6.91 -8.00
C ILE A 128 -1.78 -7.81 -9.19
N VAL A 129 -0.77 -8.41 -9.81
CA VAL A 129 -0.94 -9.28 -10.99
C VAL A 129 -1.89 -10.45 -10.73
N PRO A 130 -1.62 -11.35 -9.75
CA PRO A 130 -2.53 -12.44 -9.43
C PRO A 130 -3.87 -11.93 -8.91
N LEU A 131 -3.91 -10.85 -8.12
CA LEU A 131 -5.17 -10.28 -7.63
C LEU A 131 -6.08 -9.83 -8.77
N VAL A 132 -5.54 -9.12 -9.75
CA VAL A 132 -6.28 -8.61 -10.91
C VAL A 132 -6.78 -9.76 -11.80
N LEU A 133 -5.97 -10.79 -12.01
CA LEU A 133 -6.38 -12.00 -12.74
C LEU A 133 -7.51 -12.75 -12.00
N PHE A 134 -7.36 -12.93 -10.69
CA PHE A 134 -8.37 -13.53 -9.83
C PHE A 134 -9.66 -12.71 -9.81
N SER A 135 -9.55 -11.37 -9.76
CA SER A 135 -10.69 -10.45 -9.79
C SER A 135 -11.51 -10.63 -11.07
N ALA A 136 -10.85 -10.74 -12.22
CA ALA A 136 -11.51 -10.93 -13.52
C ALA A 136 -12.29 -12.25 -13.56
N TRP A 137 -11.68 -13.33 -13.06
CA TRP A 137 -12.33 -14.64 -12.95
C TRP A 137 -13.52 -14.61 -11.97
N TYR A 138 -13.32 -14.06 -10.77
CA TYR A 138 -14.31 -14.06 -9.69
C TYR A 138 -15.54 -13.20 -10.00
N PHE A 139 -15.35 -12.05 -10.66
CA PHE A 139 -16.46 -11.20 -11.12
C PHE A 139 -16.99 -11.59 -12.51
N ARG A 140 -16.42 -12.64 -13.14
CA ARG A 140 -16.84 -13.22 -14.43
C ARG A 140 -16.88 -12.20 -15.58
N GLU A 141 -15.93 -11.28 -15.59
CA GLU A 141 -15.85 -10.26 -16.64
C GLU A 141 -14.83 -10.65 -17.71
N LYS A 142 -15.24 -10.58 -18.99
CA LYS A 142 -14.34 -10.83 -20.13
C LYS A 142 -13.29 -9.72 -20.17
N ARG A 143 -12.04 -10.11 -20.00
CA ARG A 143 -10.91 -9.18 -20.01
C ARG A 143 -10.42 -8.98 -21.45
N ASN A 144 -10.43 -7.75 -21.94
CA ASN A 144 -9.68 -7.39 -23.14
C ASN A 144 -8.24 -7.04 -22.71
N GLY A 145 -7.37 -8.06 -22.60
CA GLY A 145 -5.92 -7.90 -22.41
C GLY A 145 -5.39 -8.21 -21.00
N LEU A 146 -4.11 -8.58 -20.93
CA LEU A 146 -3.33 -8.70 -19.70
C LEU A 146 -2.94 -7.29 -19.23
N GLY A 147 -3.86 -6.58 -18.58
CA GLY A 147 -3.61 -5.29 -17.91
C GLY A 147 -2.67 -5.45 -16.70
N LEU A 148 -1.42 -5.82 -16.97
CA LEU A 148 -0.30 -5.76 -16.04
C LEU A 148 0.03 -4.28 -15.83
N PRO A 149 0.09 -3.78 -14.58
CA PRO A 149 0.52 -2.42 -14.33
C PRO A 149 1.93 -2.21 -14.90
N LEU A 150 2.09 -1.21 -15.78
CA LEU A 150 3.38 -0.94 -16.44
C LEU A 150 4.54 -0.76 -15.43
N PHE A 151 4.26 -0.19 -14.25
CA PHE A 151 5.29 -0.01 -13.23
C PHE A 151 5.91 -1.33 -12.76
N ILE A 152 5.18 -2.46 -12.78
CA ILE A 152 5.72 -3.77 -12.41
C ILE A 152 6.75 -4.20 -13.45
N VAL A 153 6.45 -3.99 -14.73
CA VAL A 153 7.36 -4.30 -15.84
C VAL A 153 8.63 -3.46 -15.74
N PHE A 154 8.50 -2.14 -15.54
CA PHE A 154 9.65 -1.26 -15.35
C PHE A 154 10.46 -1.58 -14.10
N PHE A 155 9.81 -1.95 -13.00
CA PHE A 155 10.50 -2.36 -11.77
C PHE A 155 11.36 -3.61 -11.98
N LEU A 156 10.79 -4.66 -12.59
CA LEU A 156 11.53 -5.89 -12.90
C LEU A 156 12.68 -5.64 -13.87
N LEU A 157 12.46 -4.79 -14.88
CA LEU A 157 13.51 -4.37 -15.81
C LEU A 157 14.63 -3.61 -15.08
N ALA A 158 14.29 -2.68 -14.20
CA ALA A 158 15.26 -1.92 -13.42
C ALA A 158 16.10 -2.83 -12.50
N VAL A 159 15.48 -3.81 -11.84
CA VAL A 159 16.19 -4.82 -11.04
C VAL A 159 17.15 -5.64 -11.91
N ALA A 160 16.70 -6.10 -13.07
CA ALA A 160 17.53 -6.86 -14.00
C ALA A 160 18.71 -6.02 -14.51
N LEU A 161 18.46 -4.78 -14.94
CA LEU A 161 19.50 -3.85 -15.39
C LEU A 161 20.50 -3.54 -14.29
N ASN A 162 20.04 -3.27 -13.07
CA ASN A 162 20.94 -3.02 -11.94
C ASN A 162 21.84 -4.23 -11.65
N SER A 163 21.26 -5.45 -11.68
CA SER A 163 22.01 -6.68 -11.45
C SER A 163 22.98 -7.04 -12.59
N LEU A 164 22.68 -6.69 -13.84
CA LEU A 164 23.51 -7.03 -15.00
C LEU A 164 24.60 -5.98 -15.26
N LEU A 165 24.28 -4.70 -15.09
CA LEU A 165 25.17 -3.59 -15.44
C LEU A 165 26.07 -3.15 -14.28
N ASN A 166 25.70 -3.49 -13.03
CA ASN A 166 26.38 -3.09 -11.80
C ASN A 166 26.91 -1.63 -11.87
N PRO A 167 26.00 -0.65 -11.97
CA PRO A 167 26.37 0.73 -12.29
C PRO A 167 27.32 1.34 -11.24
N PRO A 168 28.23 2.24 -11.66
CA PRO A 168 29.13 2.96 -10.75
C PRO A 168 28.40 3.67 -9.61
N GLU A 169 29.08 3.87 -8.48
CA GLU A 169 28.51 4.52 -7.29
C GLU A 169 27.94 5.92 -7.58
N GLU A 170 28.58 6.69 -8.47
CA GLU A 170 28.10 8.01 -8.89
C GLU A 170 26.69 7.96 -9.50
N ILE A 171 26.43 6.98 -10.37
CA ILE A 171 25.11 6.79 -10.98
C ILE A 171 24.09 6.40 -9.90
N ASN A 172 24.46 5.50 -9.00
CA ASN A 172 23.59 5.10 -7.89
C ASN A 172 23.24 6.28 -6.98
N LEU A 173 24.20 7.17 -6.71
CA LEU A 173 24.00 8.36 -5.88
C LEU A 173 23.05 9.36 -6.56
N VAL A 174 23.21 9.61 -7.86
CA VAL A 174 22.28 10.44 -8.65
C VAL A 174 20.87 9.84 -8.64
N LEU A 175 20.74 8.53 -8.87
CA LEU A 175 19.44 7.84 -8.84
C LEU A 175 18.78 7.90 -7.44
N LYS A 176 19.57 7.74 -6.37
CA LYS A 176 19.09 7.89 -4.98
C LYS A 176 18.56 9.30 -4.73
N ASN A 177 19.25 10.34 -5.21
CA ASN A 177 18.80 11.73 -5.07
C ASN A 177 17.50 12.00 -5.86
N ILE A 178 17.41 11.52 -7.10
CA ILE A 178 16.18 11.63 -7.90
C ILE A 178 15.01 10.95 -7.17
N ASN A 179 15.22 9.72 -6.68
CA ASN A 179 14.22 9.00 -5.91
C ASN A 179 13.77 9.80 -4.67
N LYS A 180 14.70 10.35 -3.90
CA LYS A 180 14.39 11.20 -2.73
C LYS A 180 13.52 12.40 -3.10
N ILE A 181 13.86 13.12 -4.17
CA ILE A 181 13.07 14.26 -4.65
C ILE A 181 11.66 13.80 -5.06
N CYS A 182 11.55 12.75 -5.88
CA CYS A 182 10.26 12.20 -6.31
C CYS A 182 9.40 11.75 -5.13
N LEU A 183 9.98 11.12 -4.12
CA LEU A 183 9.28 10.68 -2.90
C LEU A 183 8.75 11.86 -2.10
N LEU A 184 9.58 12.90 -1.89
CA LEU A 184 9.15 14.12 -1.17
C LEU A 184 8.01 14.82 -1.91
N THR A 185 8.09 14.93 -3.24
CA THR A 185 7.01 15.46 -4.07
C THR A 185 5.75 14.61 -3.96
N GLY A 186 5.88 13.28 -4.02
CA GLY A 186 4.75 12.37 -3.83
C GLY A 186 4.08 12.52 -2.46
N LEU A 187 4.86 12.67 -1.40
CA LEU A 187 4.36 12.88 -0.04
C LEU A 187 3.62 14.21 0.09
N PHE A 188 4.14 15.27 -0.54
CA PHE A 188 3.44 16.55 -0.66
C PHE A 188 2.10 16.40 -1.40
N CYS A 189 2.09 15.69 -2.53
CA CYS A 189 0.86 15.43 -3.29
C CYS A 189 -0.17 14.63 -2.48
N ILE A 190 0.24 13.65 -1.68
CA ILE A 190 -0.66 12.92 -0.76
C ILE A 190 -1.33 13.90 0.21
N GLY A 191 -0.57 14.85 0.76
CA GLY A 191 -1.12 15.91 1.60
C GLY A 191 -2.19 16.74 0.88
N THR A 192 -2.01 17.04 -0.40
CA THR A 192 -2.98 17.81 -1.21
C THR A 192 -4.22 17.01 -1.62
N GLN A 193 -4.17 15.67 -1.60
CA GLN A 193 -5.31 14.81 -1.95
C GLN A 193 -6.37 14.75 -0.85
N ILE A 194 -6.02 15.15 0.38
CA ILE A 194 -6.96 15.23 1.50
C ILE A 194 -7.68 16.58 1.41
N ASP A 195 -8.75 16.64 0.64
CA ASP A 195 -9.61 17.81 0.54
C ASP A 195 -10.98 17.59 1.22
N LYS A 196 -11.73 18.69 1.37
CA LYS A 196 -13.02 18.68 2.08
C LYS A 196 -14.05 17.80 1.36
N SER A 197 -14.02 17.75 0.03
CA SER A 197 -14.88 16.89 -0.79
C SER A 197 -14.59 15.41 -0.58
N ALA A 198 -13.32 15.02 -0.54
CA ALA A 198 -12.88 13.65 -0.32
C ALA A 198 -13.35 13.10 1.04
N ILE A 199 -13.44 13.95 2.07
CA ILE A 199 -13.97 13.59 3.39
C ILE A 199 -15.49 13.49 3.39
N GLN A 200 -16.20 14.36 2.65
CA GLN A 200 -17.67 14.37 2.61
C GLN A 200 -18.27 13.11 1.95
N GLU A 201 -17.54 12.46 1.06
CA GLU A 201 -17.99 11.21 0.43
C GLU A 201 -17.75 9.96 1.28
N ILE A 202 -17.04 10.09 2.42
CA ILE A 202 -16.75 8.96 3.30
C ILE A 202 -17.98 8.61 4.13
N THR A 203 -18.48 7.40 3.94
CA THR A 203 -19.54 6.85 4.79
C THR A 203 -18.94 6.16 6.02
N VAL A 204 -19.75 6.03 7.08
CA VAL A 204 -19.28 5.49 8.37
C VAL A 204 -18.84 4.03 8.25
N LYS A 205 -19.59 3.18 7.54
CA LYS A 205 -19.32 1.73 7.49
C LYS A 205 -17.94 1.38 6.90
N PRO A 206 -17.53 1.91 5.72
CA PRO A 206 -16.20 1.65 5.16
C PRO A 206 -15.07 2.26 6.00
N LEU A 207 -15.31 3.43 6.64
CA LEU A 207 -14.35 4.03 7.55
C LEU A 207 -14.12 3.13 8.77
N THR A 208 -15.20 2.67 9.42
CA THR A 208 -15.12 1.75 10.56
C THR A 208 -14.41 0.45 10.18
N LEU A 209 -14.71 -0.11 9.00
CA LEU A 209 -14.01 -1.29 8.50
C LEU A 209 -12.50 -1.05 8.38
N ALA A 210 -12.09 0.04 7.73
CA ALA A 210 -10.67 0.35 7.52
C ALA A 210 -9.94 0.56 8.85
N VAL A 211 -10.52 1.34 9.78
CA VAL A 211 -9.94 1.59 11.10
C VAL A 211 -9.83 0.29 11.91
N LEU A 212 -10.87 -0.54 11.94
CA LEU A 212 -10.83 -1.82 12.65
C LEU A 212 -9.74 -2.75 12.12
N ILE A 213 -9.63 -2.86 10.79
CA ILE A 213 -8.58 -3.65 10.18
C ILE A 213 -7.21 -3.10 10.56
N TRP A 214 -7.05 -1.78 10.55
CA TRP A 214 -5.79 -1.15 10.90
C TRP A 214 -5.39 -1.40 12.37
N VAL A 215 -6.35 -1.29 13.29
CA VAL A 215 -6.17 -1.63 14.71
C VAL A 215 -5.76 -3.10 14.92
N ILE A 216 -6.16 -4.01 14.02
CA ILE A 216 -5.74 -5.42 14.06
C ILE A 216 -4.36 -5.61 13.40
N VAL A 217 -4.15 -4.97 12.25
CA VAL A 217 -2.95 -5.11 11.41
C VAL A 217 -1.71 -4.52 12.09
N ILE A 218 -1.83 -3.39 12.77
CA ILE A 218 -0.72 -2.73 13.47
C ILE A 218 -0.04 -3.65 14.50
N PRO A 219 -0.76 -4.21 15.50
CA PRO A 219 -0.14 -5.07 16.51
C PRO A 219 0.27 -6.44 15.94
N THR A 220 -0.50 -7.01 15.00
CA THR A 220 -0.15 -8.31 14.40
C THR A 220 1.10 -8.23 13.54
N SER A 221 1.27 -7.15 12.77
CA SER A 221 2.50 -6.89 12.02
C SER A 221 3.68 -6.56 12.92
N LEU A 222 3.44 -5.87 14.05
CA LEU A 222 4.48 -5.62 15.04
C LEU A 222 4.95 -6.94 15.68
N TRP A 223 4.04 -7.83 16.06
CA TRP A 223 4.38 -9.13 16.62
C TRP A 223 5.18 -10.01 15.65
N VAL A 224 4.91 -9.86 14.35
CA VAL A 224 5.58 -10.60 13.26
C VAL A 224 7.04 -10.20 13.07
N ILE A 225 7.44 -8.97 13.42
CA ILE A 225 8.82 -8.49 13.24
C ILE A 225 9.72 -8.73 14.46
N TYR A 226 9.13 -9.14 15.59
CA TYR A 226 9.84 -9.58 16.80
C TYR A 226 10.15 -11.08 16.71
#